data_AF-A0A5E7VVW7-F1
#
_entry.id   AF-A0A5E7VVW7-F1
#
_cell.length_a   1.000
_cell.length_b   1.000
_cell.length_c   1.000
_cell.angle_alpha   90.00
_cell.angle_beta   90.00
_cell.angle_gamma   90.00
#
_symmetry.space_group_name_H-M   'P 1'
#
loop_
_entity.id
_entity.type
_entity.pdbx_description
1 polymer ?
#
loop_
_entity_poly.entity_id
_entity_poly.type
_entity_poly.pdbx_seq_one_letter_code
_entity_poly.pdbx_strand_id
1 'polypeptide(L)'
;MFRTDDQDLAGIPGLFGEGLAHWHAVSRMLRRHWFHLTVKMIVKGRAQEFELMVNDEPKLQQVLQSQDDEVFVKEIQIVTPAKMNGGDAWRKEKVESLAIGDDRDDDSVCVVRVEGGSVYHDSYRSNLDVTTLTNIRTP
;
A
#
# COMPACT_ATOMS: atom_id res chain seq x y z
N MET A 1 9.17 2.21 4.92
CA MET A 1 9.72 0.92 5.32
C MET A 1 9.16 0.54 6.68
N PHE A 2 8.61 -0.67 6.79
CA PHE A 2 8.27 -1.29 8.08
C PHE A 2 9.50 -1.94 8.67
N ARG A 3 9.63 -1.89 9.98
CA ARG A 3 10.69 -2.54 10.74
C ARG A 3 10.05 -3.33 11.87
N THR A 4 10.49 -4.57 12.02
CA THR A 4 10.20 -5.44 13.16
C THR A 4 11.37 -5.38 14.15
N ASP A 5 11.10 -5.66 15.42
CA ASP A 5 12.10 -5.77 16.49
C ASP A 5 11.84 -7.07 17.22
N ASP A 6 12.85 -7.93 17.37
CA ASP A 6 12.73 -9.26 18.01
C ASP A 6 12.09 -9.22 19.40
N GLN A 7 12.17 -8.09 20.12
CA GLN A 7 11.50 -7.90 21.40
C GLN A 7 9.97 -7.80 21.28
N ASP A 8 9.46 -7.38 20.12
CA ASP A 8 8.05 -7.34 19.80
C ASP A 8 7.53 -8.66 19.22
N LEU A 9 8.36 -9.71 19.11
CA LEU A 9 7.94 -11.01 18.56
C LEU A 9 6.88 -11.64 19.47
N ALA A 10 5.73 -11.98 18.89
CA ALA A 10 4.63 -12.64 19.57
C ALA A 10 4.73 -14.17 19.39
N GLY A 11 5.22 -14.85 20.43
CA GLY A 11 5.41 -16.30 20.41
C GLY A 11 6.66 -16.73 19.64
N ILE A 12 6.59 -17.86 18.94
CA ILE A 12 7.69 -18.37 18.09
C ILE A 12 7.26 -18.38 16.62
N PRO A 13 8.17 -18.11 15.66
CA PRO A 13 7.86 -18.22 14.24
C PRO A 13 7.35 -19.63 13.90
N GLY A 14 6.34 -19.73 13.04
CA GLY A 14 5.70 -20.99 12.68
C GLY A 14 4.53 -21.41 13.58
N LEU A 15 4.38 -20.82 14.77
CA LEU A 15 3.34 -21.22 15.74
C LEU A 15 1.91 -21.15 15.18
N PHE A 16 1.67 -20.18 14.29
CA PHE A 16 0.37 -19.92 13.69
C PHE A 16 0.35 -20.12 12.17
N GLY A 17 1.25 -20.98 11.66
CA GLY A 17 1.37 -21.29 10.24
C GLY A 17 2.82 -21.26 9.79
N GLU A 18 3.18 -22.22 8.95
CA GLU A 18 4.54 -22.34 8.42
C GLU A 18 4.95 -21.05 7.68
N GLY A 19 6.16 -20.57 7.97
CA GLY A 19 6.69 -19.34 7.38
C GLY A 19 6.12 -18.03 7.95
N LEU A 20 5.20 -18.10 8.92
CA LEU A 20 4.58 -16.91 9.53
C LEU A 20 5.21 -16.57 10.88
N ALA A 21 5.44 -15.27 11.11
CA ALA A 21 5.79 -14.71 12.41
C ALA A 21 4.77 -13.63 12.77
N HIS A 22 4.48 -13.50 14.06
CA HIS A 22 3.53 -12.52 14.59
C HIS A 22 4.28 -11.53 15.46
N TRP A 23 3.82 -10.27 15.45
CA TRP A 23 4.49 -9.18 16.14
C TRP A 23 3.46 -8.39 16.94
N HIS A 24 3.82 -7.98 18.15
CA HIS A 24 3.04 -7.07 18.99
C HIS A 24 3.06 -5.65 18.44
N ALA A 25 4.16 -5.25 17.78
CA ALA A 25 4.29 -3.96 17.14
C ALA A 25 5.20 -4.01 15.90
N VAL A 26 4.99 -3.04 15.00
CA VAL A 26 5.89 -2.77 13.87
C VAL A 26 6.13 -1.26 13.78
N SER A 27 7.38 -0.87 13.52
CA SER A 27 7.77 0.53 13.39
C SER A 27 7.68 1.01 11.93
N ARG A 28 7.23 2.25 11.71
CA ARG A 28 7.34 2.95 10.41
C ARG A 28 8.57 3.86 10.39
N MET A 29 9.60 3.47 9.64
CA MET A 29 10.89 4.19 9.63
C MET A 29 10.97 5.34 8.62
N LEU A 30 10.19 5.28 7.53
CA LEU A 30 10.17 6.31 6.50
C LEU A 30 8.90 7.15 6.63
N ARG A 31 9.05 8.48 6.61
CA ARG A 31 7.93 9.44 6.48
C ARG A 31 7.41 9.53 5.04
N ARG A 32 7.17 8.37 4.42
CA ARG A 32 6.50 8.19 3.13
C ARG A 32 5.17 7.50 3.34
N HIS A 33 4.25 7.68 2.40
CA HIS A 33 3.00 6.94 2.40
C HIS A 33 3.22 5.43 2.29
N TRP A 34 2.15 4.69 2.56
CA TRP A 34 2.08 3.24 2.44
C TRP A 34 0.63 2.84 2.21
N PHE A 35 0.38 1.58 1.88
CA PHE A 35 -0.96 1.10 1.56
C PHE A 35 -1.46 0.10 2.59
N HIS A 36 -2.73 0.22 2.94
CA HIS A 36 -3.44 -0.68 3.83
C HIS A 36 -4.53 -1.36 3.00
N LEU A 37 -4.38 -2.65 2.80
CA LEU A 37 -5.24 -3.44 1.91
C LEU A 37 -6.12 -4.37 2.72
N THR A 38 -7.43 -4.32 2.50
CA THR A 38 -8.32 -5.38 2.96
C THR A 38 -8.28 -6.48 1.90
N VAL A 39 -7.70 -7.63 2.25
CA VAL A 39 -7.61 -8.81 1.38
C VAL A 39 -8.67 -9.81 1.81
N LYS A 40 -9.43 -10.32 0.84
CA LYS A 40 -10.39 -11.39 1.04
C LYS A 40 -9.80 -12.70 0.54
N MET A 41 -9.89 -13.73 1.38
CA MET A 41 -9.43 -15.08 1.10
C MET A 41 -10.57 -16.07 1.28
N ILE A 42 -10.79 -16.95 0.30
CA ILE A 42 -11.82 -17.98 0.32
C ILE A 42 -11.13 -19.33 0.51
N VAL A 43 -11.31 -19.96 1.67
CA VAL A 43 -10.75 -21.28 1.97
C VAL A 43 -11.88 -22.26 2.23
N LYS A 44 -11.99 -23.30 1.40
CA LYS A 44 -13.02 -24.36 1.53
C LYS A 44 -14.45 -23.77 1.63
N GLY A 45 -14.74 -22.77 0.80
CA GLY A 45 -16.03 -22.08 0.75
C GLY A 45 -16.31 -21.10 1.90
N ARG A 46 -15.34 -20.87 2.80
CA ARG A 46 -15.45 -19.86 3.86
C ARG A 46 -14.60 -18.64 3.50
N ALA A 47 -15.21 -17.46 3.56
CA ALA A 47 -14.49 -16.21 3.38
C ALA A 47 -13.88 -15.74 4.71
N GLN A 48 -12.61 -15.36 4.66
CA GLN A 48 -11.88 -14.64 5.70
C GLN A 48 -11.34 -13.34 5.11
N GLU A 49 -11.27 -12.29 5.93
CA GLU A 49 -10.62 -11.04 5.57
C GLU A 49 -9.43 -10.82 6.50
N PHE A 50 -8.35 -10.28 5.95
CA PHE A 50 -7.19 -9.83 6.71
C PHE A 50 -6.62 -8.55 6.11
N GLU A 51 -5.90 -7.81 6.93
CA GLU A 51 -5.29 -6.55 6.52
C GLU A 51 -3.83 -6.78 6.14
N LEU A 52 -3.47 -6.38 4.93
CA LEU A 52 -2.11 -6.41 4.42
C LEU A 52 -1.55 -4.98 4.35
N MET A 53 -0.47 -4.76 5.09
CA MET A 53 0.24 -3.48 5.11
C MET A 53 1.38 -3.51 4.09
N VAL A 54 1.23 -2.76 3.00
CA VAL A 54 2.16 -2.75 1.87
C VAL A 54 3.03 -1.50 1.92
N ASN A 55 4.35 -1.71 1.82
CA ASN A 55 5.33 -0.64 2.05
C ASN A 55 5.40 0.41 0.94
N ASP A 56 5.31 -0.05 -0.31
CA ASP A 56 5.64 0.70 -1.53
C ASP A 56 4.89 0.14 -2.75
N GLU A 57 5.00 0.89 -3.85
CA GLU A 57 4.32 0.69 -5.13
C GLU A 57 4.69 -0.63 -5.80
N PRO A 58 5.99 -1.04 -5.88
CA PRO A 58 6.33 -2.33 -6.50
C PRO A 58 5.67 -3.50 -5.78
N LYS A 59 5.64 -3.47 -4.44
CA LYS A 59 4.97 -4.53 -3.67
C LYS A 59 3.45 -4.48 -3.86
N LEU A 60 2.85 -3.29 -3.97
CA LEU A 60 1.43 -3.15 -4.27
C LEU A 60 1.09 -3.74 -5.64
N GLN A 61 1.86 -3.39 -6.67
CA GLN A 61 1.69 -3.93 -8.01
C GLN A 61 1.81 -5.45 -8.02
N GLN A 62 2.80 -6.01 -7.30
CA GLN A 62 2.94 -7.46 -7.16
C GLN A 62 1.67 -8.09 -6.56
N VAL A 63 1.11 -7.50 -5.50
CA VAL A 63 -0.12 -8.01 -4.85
C VAL A 63 -1.31 -7.94 -5.80
N LEU A 64 -1.46 -6.84 -6.54
CA LEU A 64 -2.58 -6.66 -7.47
C LEU A 64 -2.50 -7.62 -8.66
N GLN A 65 -1.29 -7.93 -9.12
CA GLN A 65 -1.05 -8.90 -10.20
C GLN A 65 -1.19 -10.37 -9.76
N SER A 66 -1.07 -10.66 -8.45
CA SER A 66 -1.16 -12.02 -7.92
C SER A 66 -2.56 -12.43 -7.46
N GLN A 67 -3.58 -11.62 -7.76
CA GLN A 67 -4.96 -11.91 -7.36
C GLN A 67 -5.55 -13.06 -8.18
N ASP A 68 -6.45 -13.82 -7.57
CA ASP A 68 -7.23 -14.87 -8.21
C ASP A 68 -8.65 -14.96 -7.62
N ASP A 69 -9.39 -16.00 -8.02
CA ASP A 69 -10.79 -16.20 -7.59
C ASP A 69 -10.92 -16.51 -6.09
N GLU A 70 -9.86 -16.98 -5.43
CA GLU A 70 -9.84 -17.32 -4.01
C GLU A 70 -9.23 -16.20 -3.16
N VAL A 71 -8.24 -15.47 -3.66
CA VAL A 71 -7.51 -14.43 -2.94
C VAL A 71 -7.46 -13.13 -3.75
N PHE A 72 -8.17 -12.10 -3.28
CA PHE A 72 -8.24 -10.82 -3.96
C PHE A 72 -8.33 -9.63 -3.01
N VAL A 73 -7.91 -8.47 -3.49
CA VAL A 73 -7.97 -7.20 -2.77
C VAL A 73 -9.39 -6.64 -2.88
N LYS A 74 -10.03 -6.45 -1.73
CA LYS A 74 -11.38 -5.91 -1.63
C LYS A 74 -11.38 -4.38 -1.52
N GLU A 75 -10.41 -3.83 -0.81
CA GLU A 75 -10.27 -2.39 -0.61
C GLU A 75 -8.80 -2.01 -0.50
N ILE A 76 -8.48 -0.85 -1.09
CA ILE A 76 -7.17 -0.21 -0.99
C ILE A 76 -7.36 1.10 -0.24
N GLN A 77 -6.58 1.31 0.81
CA GLN A 77 -6.47 2.59 1.49
C GLN A 77 -5.01 3.06 1.44
N ILE A 78 -4.79 4.36 1.30
CA ILE A 78 -3.47 4.97 1.39
C ILE A 78 -3.34 5.67 2.74
N VAL A 79 -2.19 5.48 3.37
CA VAL A 79 -1.83 6.16 4.62
C VAL A 79 -0.77 7.19 4.32
N THR A 80 -1.13 8.48 4.36
CA THR A 80 -0.31 9.60 3.92
C THR A 80 0.21 10.43 5.11
N PRO A 81 1.46 10.92 5.08
CA PRO A 81 1.96 11.86 6.08
C PRO A 81 1.39 13.27 5.86
N ALA A 82 1.39 14.09 6.92
CA ALA A 82 0.94 15.49 6.91
C ALA A 82 1.44 16.31 5.71
N LYS A 83 2.74 16.19 5.37
CA LYS A 83 3.36 16.89 4.24
C LYS A 83 2.71 16.55 2.89
N MET A 84 2.18 15.33 2.73
CA MET A 84 1.58 14.86 1.48
C MET A 84 0.08 15.20 1.43
N ASN A 85 -0.64 15.04 2.53
CA ASN A 85 -2.08 15.29 2.58
C ASN A 85 -2.47 16.75 2.88
N GLY A 86 -1.49 17.62 3.14
CA GLY A 86 -1.70 19.04 3.45
C GLY A 86 -2.30 19.30 4.84
N GLY A 87 -2.39 18.27 5.70
CA GLY A 87 -2.87 18.36 7.08
C GLY A 87 -1.76 18.50 8.10
N ASP A 88 -2.08 18.17 9.35
CA ASP A 88 -1.20 18.25 10.53
C ASP A 88 -0.74 16.87 11.05
N ALA A 89 -1.40 15.79 10.61
CA ALA A 89 -1.13 14.43 11.04
C ALA A 89 -1.13 13.42 9.87
N TRP A 90 -0.78 12.17 10.20
CA TRP A 90 -1.01 11.06 9.28
C TRP A 90 -2.51 10.87 9.05
N ARG A 91 -2.89 10.52 7.83
CA ARG A 91 -4.28 10.26 7.46
C ARG A 91 -4.37 8.97 6.67
N LYS A 92 -5.44 8.21 6.90
CA LYS A 92 -5.80 7.04 6.10
C LYS A 92 -7.03 7.37 5.28
N GLU A 93 -6.94 7.22 3.97
CA GLU A 93 -7.99 7.56 3.01
C GLU A 93 -8.21 6.41 2.04
N LYS A 94 -9.47 6.17 1.64
CA LYS A 94 -9.82 5.14 0.67
C LYS A 94 -9.34 5.54 -0.71
N VAL A 95 -8.73 4.61 -1.45
CA VAL A 95 -8.27 4.83 -2.83
C VAL A 95 -9.42 4.57 -3.80
N GLU A 96 -9.71 5.54 -4.66
CA GLU A 96 -10.67 5.43 -5.76
C GLU A 96 -10.02 4.88 -7.03
N SER A 97 -8.81 5.36 -7.34
CA SER A 97 -8.07 4.93 -8.52
C SER A 97 -6.58 5.04 -8.29
N LEU A 98 -5.83 4.11 -8.88
CA LEU A 98 -4.37 4.10 -8.86
C LEU A 98 -3.84 3.97 -10.30
N ALA A 99 -2.79 4.72 -10.59
CA ALA A 99 -2.11 4.68 -11.88
C ALA A 99 -0.62 4.78 -11.66
N ILE A 100 0.16 4.04 -12.44
CA ILE A 100 1.62 4.14 -12.46
C ILE A 100 2.01 4.61 -13.86
N GLY A 101 2.62 5.79 -13.96
CA GLY A 101 3.15 6.33 -15.21
C GLY A 101 4.62 6.67 -15.07
N ASP A 102 5.27 7.01 -16.17
CA ASP A 102 6.67 7.44 -16.20
C ASP A 102 6.72 8.96 -16.40
N ASP A 103 7.57 9.65 -15.61
CA ASP A 103 7.81 11.08 -15.76
C ASP A 103 8.77 11.39 -16.92
N ARG A 104 9.17 12.66 -17.08
CA ARG A 104 10.03 13.09 -18.20
C ARG A 104 11.47 12.58 -18.12
N ASP A 105 11.87 12.07 -16.96
CA ASP A 105 13.20 11.49 -16.71
C ASP A 105 13.13 9.96 -16.77
N ASP A 106 12.01 9.39 -17.25
CA ASP A 106 11.67 7.96 -17.22
C ASP A 106 11.61 7.36 -15.81
N ASP A 107 11.44 8.19 -14.77
CA ASP A 107 11.20 7.72 -13.41
C ASP A 107 9.72 7.31 -13.25
N SER A 108 9.47 6.09 -12.78
CA SER A 108 8.10 5.65 -12.49
C SER A 108 7.51 6.40 -11.30
N VAL A 109 6.29 6.90 -11.48
CA VAL A 109 5.50 7.65 -10.52
C VAL A 109 4.16 6.97 -10.34
N CYS A 110 3.81 6.70 -9.09
CA CYS A 110 2.47 6.28 -8.71
C CYS A 110 1.61 7.49 -8.38
N VAL A 111 0.43 7.55 -9.01
CA VAL A 111 -0.60 8.56 -8.80
C VAL A 111 -1.81 7.88 -8.16
N VAL A 112 -2.25 8.44 -7.04
CA VAL A 112 -3.33 7.89 -6.21
C VAL A 112 -4.41 8.94 -6.06
N ARG A 113 -5.63 8.62 -6.49
CA ARG A 113 -6.83 9.41 -6.21
C ARG A 113 -7.59 8.77 -5.06
N VAL A 114 -8.01 9.59 -4.10
CA VAL A 114 -8.75 9.12 -2.92
C VAL A 114 -10.21 9.59 -2.92
N GLU A 115 -11.02 8.90 -2.12
CA GLU A 115 -12.43 9.21 -1.86
C GLU A 115 -12.53 10.60 -1.22
N GLY A 116 -12.90 11.60 -2.02
CA GLY A 116 -12.78 13.02 -1.68
C GLY A 116 -12.08 13.86 -2.75
N GLY A 117 -11.53 13.22 -3.79
CA GLY A 117 -11.02 13.88 -5.00
C GLY A 117 -9.58 14.36 -4.92
N SER A 118 -8.93 14.28 -3.75
CA SER A 118 -7.50 14.57 -3.61
C SER A 118 -6.67 13.59 -4.45
N VAL A 119 -5.57 14.10 -5.00
CA VAL A 119 -4.62 13.32 -5.80
C VAL A 119 -3.24 13.44 -5.17
N TYR A 120 -2.62 12.30 -4.90
CA TYR A 120 -1.27 12.18 -4.35
C TYR A 120 -0.34 11.53 -5.36
N HIS A 121 0.95 11.81 -5.25
CA HIS A 121 1.98 11.11 -6.02
C HIS A 121 3.25 10.89 -5.18
N ASP A 122 4.04 9.89 -5.55
CA ASP A 122 5.28 9.50 -4.86
C ASP A 122 6.55 10.18 -5.42
N SER A 123 6.42 10.95 -6.51
CA SER A 123 7.54 11.69 -7.09
C SER A 123 8.19 12.66 -6.10
N TYR A 124 9.52 12.76 -6.17
CA TYR A 124 10.30 13.75 -5.41
C TYR A 124 10.00 15.19 -5.85
N ARG A 125 9.48 15.38 -7.06
CA ARG A 125 9.13 16.68 -7.63
C ARG A 125 7.74 17.09 -7.12
N SER A 126 7.69 18.01 -6.16
CA SER A 126 6.42 18.48 -5.57
C SER A 126 5.51 19.22 -6.55
N ASN A 127 6.02 19.64 -7.71
CA ASN A 127 5.30 20.34 -8.76
C ASN A 127 5.09 19.47 -10.01
N LEU A 128 5.15 18.14 -9.87
CA LEU A 128 4.87 17.23 -10.97
C LEU A 128 3.45 17.46 -11.49
N ASP A 129 3.34 17.74 -12.78
CA ASP A 129 2.07 17.70 -13.47
C ASP A 129 1.75 16.26 -13.87
N VAL A 130 0.89 15.60 -13.09
CA VAL A 130 0.46 14.21 -13.31
C VAL A 130 -0.14 13.98 -14.69
N THR A 131 -0.63 15.02 -15.37
CA THR A 131 -1.18 14.91 -16.74
C THR A 131 -0.09 14.70 -17.80
N THR A 132 1.17 14.97 -17.44
CA THR A 132 2.32 14.81 -18.33
C THR A 132 2.96 13.42 -18.25
N LEU A 133 2.45 12.55 -17.37
CA LEU A 133 2.93 11.18 -17.25
C LEU A 133 2.64 10.37 -18.52
N THR A 134 3.61 9.56 -18.91
CA THR A 134 3.52 8.65 -20.06
C THR A 134 3.41 7.20 -19.59
N ASN A 135 3.19 6.26 -20.51
CA ASN A 135 3.12 4.82 -20.22
C ASN A 135 2.22 4.47 -19.03
N ILE A 136 1.07 5.15 -18.93
CA ILE A 136 0.16 5.01 -17.80
C ILE A 136 -0.38 3.58 -17.75
N ARG A 137 -0.15 2.91 -16.62
CA ARG A 137 -0.57 1.56 -16.30
C ARG A 137 -1.52 1.63 -15.11
N THR A 138 -2.76 1.16 -15.29
CA THR A 138 -3.72 0.95 -14.20
C THR A 138 -3.63 -0.52 -13.78
N PRO A 139 -3.38 -0.83 -12.49
CA PRO A 139 -3.38 -2.20 -12.01
C PRO A 139 -4.78 -2.81 -11.95
#